data_AF-A0A969GGC9-F1
#
_entry.id   AF-A0A969GGC9-F1
#
_cell.length_a   1.000
_cell.length_b   1.000
_cell.length_c   1.000
_cell.angle_alpha   90.00
_cell.angle_beta   90.00
_cell.angle_gamma   90.00
#
_symmetry.space_group_name_H-M   'P 1'
#
loop_
_entity.id
_entity.type
_entity.pdbx_description
1 polymer ?
#
loop_
_entity_poly.entity_id
_entity_poly.type
_entity_poly.pdbx_seq_one_letter_code
_entity_poly.pdbx_strand_id
1 'polypeptide(L)'
;AMDALEEIQARHPSIGDVRGKGLMIGVELVKDRESKQPAKELMNRLVEKAFERGLLTLSCGQSVIRIAPPLSISKSEIDEGLHLFEDALTAAEKEVN
;
A
#
# COMPACT_ATOMS: atom_id res chain seq x y z
N ALA A 1 9.14 -7.58 -4.87
CA ALA A 1 7.87 -7.15 -4.24
C ALA A 1 8.09 -6.74 -2.79
N MET A 2 8.56 -7.66 -1.91
CA MET A 2 8.82 -7.33 -0.51
C MET A 2 9.87 -6.22 -0.35
N ASP A 3 11.06 -6.41 -0.94
CA ASP A 3 12.14 -5.41 -0.90
C ASP A 3 11.68 -4.03 -1.43
N ALA A 4 10.94 -4.02 -2.53
CA ALA A 4 10.39 -2.78 -3.11
C ALA A 4 9.36 -2.10 -2.19
N LEU A 5 8.53 -2.85 -1.47
CA LEU A 5 7.59 -2.30 -0.50
C LEU A 5 8.32 -1.76 0.75
N GLU A 6 9.43 -2.38 1.15
CA GLU A 6 10.29 -1.86 2.23
C GLU A 6 10.98 -0.55 1.80
N GLU A 7 11.40 -0.44 0.54
CA GLU A 7 11.92 0.81 -0.02
C GLU A 7 10.85 1.91 -0.09
N ILE A 8 9.62 1.58 -0.50
CA ILE A 8 8.48 2.52 -0.48
C ILE A 8 8.19 2.92 0.98
N GLN A 9 8.21 1.98 1.92
CA GLN A 9 8.07 2.27 3.34
C GLN A 9 9.13 3.25 3.83
N ALA A 10 10.39 3.13 3.39
CA ALA A 10 11.42 4.09 3.78
C ALA A 10 11.11 5.53 3.31
N ARG A 11 10.42 5.69 2.17
CA ARG A 11 10.02 7.00 1.60
C ARG A 11 8.68 7.52 2.13
N HIS A 12 7.79 6.64 2.57
CA HIS A 12 6.43 6.97 3.03
C HIS A 12 6.26 6.66 4.52
N PRO A 13 6.36 7.67 5.41
CA PRO A 13 6.20 7.50 6.86
C PRO A 13 4.84 6.93 7.26
N SER A 14 3.81 7.13 6.43
CA SER A 14 2.47 6.60 6.64
C SER A 14 2.41 5.06 6.62
N ILE A 15 3.40 4.38 6.04
CA ILE A 15 3.53 2.93 6.13
C ILE A 15 4.21 2.58 7.45
N GLY A 16 3.45 1.94 8.35
CA GLY A 16 3.92 1.52 9.67
C GLY A 16 4.62 0.16 9.65
N ASP A 17 4.05 -0.81 8.93
CA ASP A 17 4.56 -2.17 8.85
C ASP A 17 4.27 -2.78 7.48
N VAL A 18 5.20 -3.60 6.97
CA VAL A 18 5.00 -4.40 5.76
C VAL A 18 5.28 -5.85 6.14
N ARG A 19 4.28 -6.72 6.02
CA ARG A 19 4.37 -8.12 6.46
C ARG A 19 3.72 -9.05 5.48
N GLY A 20 4.32 -10.22 5.24
CA GLY A 20 3.75 -11.19 4.31
C GLY A 20 4.69 -12.34 4.00
N LYS A 21 4.19 -13.30 3.21
CA LYS A 21 4.99 -14.39 2.64
C LYS A 21 4.57 -14.63 1.20
N GLY A 22 5.56 -14.70 0.29
CA GLY A 22 5.32 -14.86 -1.13
C GLY A 22 4.51 -13.69 -1.72
N LEU A 23 3.41 -14.00 -2.40
CA LEU A 23 2.53 -13.01 -3.05
C LEU A 23 1.31 -12.63 -2.19
N MET A 24 1.36 -12.87 -0.88
CA MET A 24 0.34 -12.38 0.05
C MET A 24 1.01 -11.47 1.08
N ILE A 25 0.91 -10.16 0.86
CA ILE A 25 1.57 -9.12 1.64
C ILE A 25 0.54 -8.12 2.15
N GLY A 26 0.65 -7.74 3.42
CA GLY A 26 -0.13 -6.68 4.06
C GLY A 26 0.76 -5.46 4.30
N VAL A 27 0.27 -4.30 3.88
CA VAL A 27 0.86 -2.99 4.09
C VAL A 27 -0.01 -2.25 5.09
N GLU A 28 0.48 -2.05 6.32
CA GLU A 28 -0.24 -1.36 7.37
C GLU A 28 0.01 0.14 7.32
N LEU A 29 -1.07 0.91 7.28
CA LEU A 29 -1.04 2.37 7.28
C LEU A 29 -1.31 2.92 8.67
N VAL A 30 -0.45 3.81 9.12
CA VAL A 30 -0.51 4.47 10.42
C VAL A 30 -0.40 5.98 10.26
N LYS A 31 -1.01 6.73 11.17
CA LYS A 31 -0.89 8.20 11.19
C LYS A 31 0.49 8.64 11.65
N ASP A 32 1.08 7.85 12.54
CA ASP A 32 2.38 8.08 13.13
C ASP A 32 3.01 6.73 13.51
N ARG A 33 4.32 6.60 13.32
CA ARG A 33 5.04 5.33 13.50
C ARG A 33 5.25 4.97 14.96
N GLU A 34 5.31 5.96 15.85
CA GLU A 34 5.50 5.72 17.29
C GLU A 34 4.21 5.26 17.94
N SER A 35 3.13 6.01 17.73
CA SER A 35 1.80 5.72 18.26
C SER A 35 1.11 4.54 17.57
N LYS A 36 1.52 4.23 16.33
CA LYS A 36 0.90 3.21 15.46
C LYS A 36 -0.61 3.38 15.33
N GLN A 37 -1.10 4.62 15.41
CA GLN A 37 -2.54 4.88 15.31
C GLN A 37 -3.03 4.53 13.90
N PRO A 38 -4.08 3.70 13.74
CA PRO A 38 -4.57 3.30 12.42
C PRO A 38 -4.99 4.48 11.53
N ALA A 39 -4.46 4.53 10.30
CA ALA A 39 -4.78 5.57 9.31
C ALA A 39 -5.92 5.11 8.37
N LYS A 40 -7.12 4.90 8.92
CA LYS A 40 -8.28 4.40 8.16
C LYS A 40 -8.71 5.33 7.01
N GLU A 41 -8.66 6.64 7.23
CA GLU A 41 -9.02 7.63 6.23
C GLU A 41 -8.04 7.61 5.04
N LEU A 42 -6.74 7.58 5.33
CA LEU A 42 -5.69 7.42 4.31
C LEU A 42 -5.85 6.12 3.53
N MET A 43 -6.16 5.00 4.21
CA MET A 43 -6.42 3.73 3.55
C MET A 43 -7.58 3.84 2.55
N ASN A 44 -8.68 4.47 2.93
CA ASN A 44 -9.83 4.62 2.03
C ASN A 44 -9.46 5.47 0.81
N ARG A 45 -8.75 6.60 1.02
CA ARG A 45 -8.25 7.44 -0.08
C ARG A 45 -7.29 6.70 -0.99
N LEU A 46 -6.39 5.91 -0.43
CA LEU A 46 -5.47 5.08 -1.20
C LEU A 46 -6.22 4.09 -2.09
N VAL A 47 -7.25 3.40 -1.57
CA VAL A 47 -8.08 2.50 -2.37
C VAL A 47 -8.75 3.23 -3.52
N GLU A 48 -9.31 4.41 -3.27
CA GLU A 48 -9.92 5.26 -4.32
C GLU A 48 -8.88 5.67 -5.38
N LYS A 49 -7.71 6.17 -4.97
CA LYS A 49 -6.64 6.62 -5.87
C LYS A 49 -6.01 5.48 -6.67
N ALA A 50 -5.88 4.30 -6.06
CA ALA A 50 -5.42 3.11 -6.74
C ALA A 50 -6.44 2.68 -7.81
N PHE A 51 -7.73 2.68 -7.48
CA PHE A 51 -8.80 2.36 -8.42
C PHE A 51 -8.84 3.30 -9.62
N GLU A 52 -8.72 4.61 -9.39
CA GLU A 52 -8.64 5.63 -10.46
C GLU A 52 -7.45 5.40 -11.41
N ARG A 53 -6.37 4.75 -10.94
CA ARG A 53 -5.17 4.40 -11.70
C ARG A 53 -5.22 3.01 -12.32
N GLY A 54 -6.34 2.29 -12.19
CA GLY A 54 -6.50 0.94 -12.71
C GLY A 54 -5.92 -0.17 -11.82
N LEU A 55 -5.49 0.15 -10.59
CA LEU A 55 -4.98 -0.82 -9.63
C LEU A 55 -6.07 -1.23 -8.63
N LEU A 56 -6.45 -2.50 -8.64
CA LEU A 56 -7.37 -3.06 -7.66
C LEU A 56 -6.63 -3.48 -6.39
N THR A 57 -6.91 -2.79 -5.29
CA THR A 57 -6.38 -3.11 -3.96
C THR A 57 -7.48 -3.60 -3.03
N LEU A 58 -7.12 -4.46 -2.07
CA LEU A 58 -8.06 -4.94 -1.06
C LEU A 58 -7.72 -4.35 0.30
N SER A 59 -8.63 -3.59 0.89
CA SER A 59 -8.52 -3.18 2.28
C SER A 59 -8.83 -4.36 3.22
N CYS A 60 -8.14 -4.41 4.35
CA CYS A 60 -8.30 -5.45 5.37
C CYS A 60 -8.09 -4.86 6.77
N GLY A 61 -8.83 -5.34 7.76
CA GLY A 61 -8.70 -4.86 9.13
C GLY A 61 -9.03 -3.37 9.28
N GLN A 62 -8.26 -2.66 10.11
CA GLN A 62 -8.50 -1.26 10.45
C GLN A 62 -7.87 -0.27 9.46
N SER A 63 -6.67 -0.57 8.96
CA SER A 63 -5.90 0.31 8.07
C SER A 63 -4.85 -0.45 7.23
N VAL A 64 -5.13 -1.69 6.82
CA VAL A 64 -4.18 -2.52 6.05
C VAL A 64 -4.62 -2.65 4.60
N ILE A 65 -3.70 -2.48 3.65
CA ILE A 65 -3.88 -2.86 2.26
C ILE A 65 -3.23 -4.22 2.00
N ARG A 66 -3.97 -5.14 1.40
CA ARG A 66 -3.49 -6.46 1.01
C ARG A 66 -3.09 -6.47 -0.45
N ILE A 67 -1.82 -6.75 -0.70
CA ILE A 67 -1.26 -7.08 -2.01
C ILE A 67 -1.36 -8.60 -2.17
N ALA A 68 -2.29 -9.02 -3.03
CA ALA A 68 -2.56 -10.43 -3.32
C ALA A 68 -2.85 -10.63 -4.82
N PRO A 69 -1.86 -10.43 -5.70
CA PRO A 69 -2.03 -10.65 -7.14
C PRO A 69 -2.26 -12.13 -7.48
N PRO A 70 -2.72 -12.44 -8.70
CA PRO A 70 -2.77 -13.80 -9.23
C PRO A 70 -1.39 -14.48 -9.16
N LEU A 71 -1.35 -15.79 -8.89
CA LEU A 71 -0.08 -16.53 -8.80
C LEU A 71 0.66 -16.65 -10.16
N SER A 72 -0.03 -16.40 -11.27
CA SER A 72 0.52 -16.36 -12.62
C SER A 72 1.12 -15.01 -13.00
N ILE A 73 1.10 -14.02 -12.10
CA ILE A 73 1.57 -12.66 -12.38
C ILE A 73 3.07 -12.66 -12.74
N SER A 74 3.43 -11.87 -13.73
CA SER A 74 4.81 -11.64 -14.13
C SER A 74 5.50 -10.61 -13.22
N LYS A 75 6.84 -10.61 -13.23
CA LYS A 75 7.61 -9.62 -12.48
C LYS A 75 7.32 -8.19 -12.97
N SER A 76 7.19 -7.99 -14.28
CA SER A 76 6.88 -6.67 -14.87
C SER A 76 5.53 -6.13 -14.42
N GLU A 77 4.50 -6.98 -14.32
CA GLU A 77 3.18 -6.56 -13.82
C GLU A 77 3.22 -6.23 -12.32
N ILE A 78 4.05 -6.94 -11.53
CA ILE A 78 4.29 -6.58 -10.13
C ILE A 78 4.95 -5.21 -10.04
N ASP A 79 6.00 -4.97 -10.83
CA ASP A 79 6.76 -3.71 -10.80
C ASP A 79 5.86 -2.54 -11.25
N GLU A 80 5.01 -2.73 -12.26
CA GLU A 80 4.00 -1.75 -12.66
C GLU A 80 2.97 -1.50 -11.55
N GLY A 81 2.42 -2.55 -10.95
CA GLY A 81 1.46 -2.42 -9.85
C GLY A 81 2.03 -1.71 -8.63
N LEU A 82 3.31 -1.92 -8.32
CA LEU A 82 4.01 -1.24 -7.23
C LEU A 82 4.24 0.25 -7.52
N HIS A 83 4.56 0.62 -8.76
CA HIS A 83 4.63 2.04 -9.16
C HIS A 83 3.28 2.72 -9.02
N LEU A 84 2.20 2.10 -9.53
CA LEU A 84 0.84 2.65 -9.40
C LEU A 84 0.41 2.76 -7.93
N PHE A 85 0.83 1.81 -7.09
CA PHE A 85 0.59 1.84 -5.65
C PHE A 85 1.29 3.00 -4.96
N GLU A 86 2.58 3.22 -5.24
CA GLU A 86 3.35 4.35 -4.69
C GLU A 86 2.78 5.70 -5.14
N ASP A 87 2.41 5.83 -6.41
CA ASP A 87 1.77 7.03 -6.94
C ASP A 87 0.41 7.31 -6.28
N ALA A 88 -0.39 6.26 -6.06
CA ALA A 88 -1.67 6.37 -5.38
C ALA A 88 -1.49 6.76 -3.90
N LEU A 89 -0.48 6.19 -3.22
CA LEU A 89 -0.16 6.51 -1.83
C LEU A 89 0.27 7.96 -1.69
N THR A 90 1.18 8.42 -2.55
CA THR A 90 1.63 9.82 -2.58
C THR A 90 0.46 10.79 -2.78
N ALA A 91 -0.48 10.44 -3.67
CA ALA A 91 -1.66 11.27 -3.91
C ALA A 91 -2.60 11.28 -2.70
N ALA A 92 -2.84 10.13 -2.07
CA ALA A 92 -3.69 10.02 -0.90
C ALA A 92 -3.10 10.76 0.31
N GLU A 93 -1.79 10.69 0.54
CA GLU A 93 -1.11 11.44 1.60
C GLU A 93 -1.26 12.95 1.44
N LYS A 94 -1.24 13.46 0.20
CA LYS A 94 -1.43 14.90 -0.08
C LYS A 94 -2.85 15.39 0.17
N GLU A 95 -3.85 14.51 0.11
CA GLU A 95 -5.26 14.88 0.36
C GLU A 95 -5.64 14.81 1.84
N VAL A 96 -4.93 14.01 2.63
CA VAL A 96 -5.21 13.80 4.07
C VAL A 96 -4.34 14.70 4.97
N ASN A 97 -3.28 15.31 4.41
CA ASN A 97 -2.44 16.30 5.09
C ASN A 97 -3.00 17.72 5.03
#